data_AF-X1K0Q3-F1
#
_entry.id   AF-X1K0Q3-F1
#
_cell.length_a   1.000
_cell.length_b   1.000
_cell.length_c   1.000
_cell.angle_alpha   90.00
_cell.angle_beta   90.00
_cell.angle_gamma   90.00
#
_symmetry.space_group_name_H-M   'P 1'
#
loop_
_entity.id
_entity.type
_entity.pdbx_description
1 polymer ?
#
loop_
_entity_poly.entity_id
_entity_poly.type
_entity_poly.pdbx_seq_one_letter_code
_entity_poly.pdbx_strand_id
1 'polypeptide(L)'
;MLAPTHIPVLVKETIEALAVQPGGRYIDCTLGGGGHATAILDHSSPGGQLLGIDADPEALKISEARLQAYSSSTLFINENFANLQAICIKYDFFPDHSGYSIAATTT
;
A
#
# COMPACT_ATOMS: atom_id res chain seq x y z
N MET A 1 6.73 0.76 -28.02
CA MET A 1 7.87 0.85 -27.08
C MET A 1 7.33 0.44 -25.73
N LEU A 2 7.84 -0.65 -25.14
CA LEU A 2 7.41 -1.13 -23.83
C LEU A 2 7.99 -0.18 -22.77
N ALA A 3 7.11 0.43 -21.97
CA ALA A 3 7.54 1.22 -20.81
C ALA A 3 8.34 0.31 -19.85
N PRO A 4 9.41 0.81 -19.20
CA PRO A 4 10.16 0.03 -18.24
C PRO A 4 9.19 -0.41 -17.13
N THR A 5 8.99 -1.73 -17.01
CA THR A 5 8.20 -2.31 -15.93
C THR A 5 9.06 -2.21 -14.68
N HIS A 6 8.75 -1.25 -13.81
CA HIS A 6 9.42 -1.12 -12.52
C HIS A 6 9.15 -2.39 -11.71
N ILE A 7 10.18 -3.22 -11.48
CA ILE A 7 10.12 -4.38 -10.61
C ILE A 7 10.47 -3.88 -9.22
N PRO A 8 9.55 -3.93 -8.23
CA PRO A 8 9.85 -3.43 -6.91
C PRO A 8 10.94 -4.28 -6.26
N VAL A 9 11.86 -3.63 -5.57
CA VAL A 9 12.96 -4.28 -4.87
C VAL A 9 12.42 -4.86 -3.54
N LEU A 10 12.85 -6.07 -3.17
CA LEU A 10 12.49 -6.75 -1.92
C LEU A 10 10.98 -7.04 -1.70
N VAL A 11 10.23 -7.33 -2.77
CA VAL A 11 8.79 -7.67 -2.65
C VAL A 11 8.58 -8.86 -1.72
N LYS A 12 9.33 -9.96 -1.92
CA LYS A 12 9.16 -11.18 -1.13
C LYS A 12 9.45 -10.94 0.35
N GLU A 13 10.56 -10.28 0.62
CA GLU A 13 11.00 -9.93 1.97
C GLU A 13 10.02 -8.99 2.65
N THR A 14 9.40 -8.07 1.90
CA THR A 14 8.34 -7.19 2.41
C THR A 14 7.11 -8.00 2.83
N ILE A 15 6.64 -8.91 1.98
CA ILE A 15 5.48 -9.76 2.29
C ILE A 15 5.75 -10.64 3.52
N GLU A 16 6.94 -11.23 3.61
CA GLU A 16 7.36 -12.05 4.75
C GLU A 16 7.50 -11.23 6.03
N ALA A 17 8.13 -10.05 5.97
CA ALA A 17 8.35 -9.18 7.13
C ALA A 17 7.06 -8.59 7.69
N LEU A 18 6.11 -8.21 6.81
CA LEU A 18 4.78 -7.74 7.21
C LEU A 18 3.86 -8.88 7.63
N ALA A 19 4.29 -10.14 7.47
CA ALA A 19 3.51 -11.33 7.71
C ALA A 19 2.11 -11.25 7.07
N VAL A 20 2.03 -10.85 5.79
CA VAL A 20 0.75 -10.54 5.12
C VAL A 20 -0.20 -11.74 5.20
N GLN A 21 -1.44 -11.48 5.65
CA GLN A 21 -2.50 -12.46 5.83
C GLN A 21 -3.77 -12.01 5.09
N PRO A 22 -4.59 -12.97 4.65
CA PRO A 22 -5.95 -12.70 4.19
C PRO A 22 -6.75 -11.87 5.21
N GLY A 23 -7.43 -10.82 4.74
CA GLY A 23 -8.26 -9.96 5.59
C GLY A 23 -7.50 -8.90 6.40
N GLY A 24 -6.17 -8.87 6.32
CA GLY A 24 -5.35 -7.89 7.03
C GLY A 24 -5.52 -6.46 6.51
N ARG A 25 -5.17 -5.48 7.36
CA ARG A 25 -5.15 -4.05 7.00
C ARG A 25 -3.72 -3.56 6.98
N TYR A 26 -3.30 -3.03 5.84
CA TYR A 26 -1.91 -2.63 5.60
C TYR A 26 -1.83 -1.15 5.22
N ILE A 27 -0.72 -0.50 5.58
CA ILE A 27 -0.44 0.87 5.17
C ILE A 27 0.84 0.88 4.34
N ASP A 28 0.80 1.42 3.13
CA ASP A 28 1.97 1.74 2.32
C ASP A 28 2.23 3.24 2.38
N CYS A 29 3.28 3.64 3.09
CA CYS A 29 3.60 5.05 3.35
C CYS A 29 4.32 5.75 2.19
N THR A 30 4.69 5.01 1.15
CA THR A 30 5.48 5.47 0.01
C THR A 30 5.00 4.76 -1.25
N LEU A 31 3.70 4.91 -1.52
CA LEU A 31 2.96 4.11 -2.49
C LEU A 31 3.62 4.08 -3.88
N GLY A 32 4.20 5.21 -4.32
CA GLY A 32 4.91 5.31 -5.58
C GLY A 32 4.06 4.82 -6.75
N GLY A 33 4.62 3.93 -7.57
CA GLY A 33 3.88 3.29 -8.66
C GLY A 33 2.91 2.19 -8.23
N GLY A 34 2.79 1.86 -6.94
CA GLY A 34 1.88 0.84 -6.41
C GLY A 34 2.35 -0.62 -6.57
N GLY A 35 3.64 -0.86 -6.74
CA GLY A 35 4.17 -2.21 -6.97
C GLY A 35 4.10 -3.13 -5.75
N HIS A 36 4.58 -2.66 -4.58
CA HIS A 36 4.42 -3.40 -3.31
C HIS A 36 2.96 -3.48 -2.88
N ALA A 37 2.20 -2.39 -3.05
CA ALA A 37 0.75 -2.38 -2.85
C ALA A 37 0.02 -3.49 -3.61
N THR A 38 0.34 -3.73 -4.89
CA THR A 38 -0.23 -4.87 -5.65
C THR A 38 0.09 -6.19 -4.97
N ALA A 39 1.35 -6.43 -4.61
CA ALA A 39 1.75 -7.68 -3.97
C ALA A 39 1.07 -7.88 -2.60
N ILE A 40 0.93 -6.83 -1.79
CA ILE A 40 0.22 -6.88 -0.51
C ILE A 40 -1.25 -7.24 -0.73
N LEU A 41 -1.93 -6.61 -1.69
CA LEU A 41 -3.34 -6.87 -1.98
C LEU A 41 -3.57 -8.27 -2.54
N ASP A 42 -2.65 -8.79 -3.35
CA ASP A 42 -2.69 -10.17 -3.84
C ASP A 42 -2.60 -11.19 -2.71
N HIS A 43 -1.67 -11.00 -1.76
CA HIS A 43 -1.45 -11.92 -0.65
C HIS A 43 -2.46 -11.76 0.49
N SER A 44 -3.03 -10.57 0.65
CA SER A 44 -4.08 -10.30 1.65
C SER A 44 -5.49 -10.59 1.14
N SER A 45 -5.63 -11.06 -0.10
CA SER A 45 -6.88 -11.58 -0.60
C SER A 45 -7.23 -12.94 0.02
N PRO A 46 -8.52 -13.24 0.29
CA PRO A 46 -9.66 -12.32 0.23
C PRO A 46 -9.72 -11.37 1.44
N GLY A 47 -10.35 -10.21 1.24
CA GLY A 47 -10.76 -9.30 2.31
C GLY A 47 -9.69 -8.32 2.80
N GLY A 48 -8.46 -8.40 2.28
CA GLY A 48 -7.39 -7.46 2.60
C GLY A 48 -7.73 -6.01 2.22
N GLN A 49 -7.20 -5.08 3.00
CA GLN A 49 -7.33 -3.65 2.77
C GLN A 49 -5.96 -2.97 2.79
N LEU A 50 -5.79 -1.95 1.95
CA LEU A 50 -4.57 -1.17 1.87
C LEU A 50 -4.89 0.34 1.91
N LEU A 51 -4.23 1.05 2.82
CA LEU A 51 -4.11 2.50 2.79
C LEU A 51 -2.77 2.88 2.12
N GLY A 52 -2.82 3.47 0.93
CA GLY A 52 -1.65 4.00 0.25
C GLY A 52 -1.51 5.50 0.46
N ILE A 53 -0.32 5.96 0.83
CA ILE A 53 0.01 7.36 1.04
C ILE A 53 1.17 7.73 0.12
N ASP A 54 1.04 8.85 -0.58
CA ASP A 54 2.17 9.46 -1.29
C ASP A 54 2.03 10.98 -1.32
N ALA A 55 3.15 11.69 -1.21
CA ALA A 55 3.17 13.14 -1.32
C ALA A 55 3.12 13.59 -2.79
N ASP A 56 3.55 12.75 -3.73
CA ASP A 56 3.49 13.03 -5.16
C ASP A 56 2.11 12.67 -5.75
N PRO A 57 1.32 13.66 -6.21
CA PRO A 57 0.02 13.39 -6.83
C PRO A 57 0.13 12.60 -8.15
N GLU A 58 1.27 12.63 -8.86
CA GLU A 58 1.45 11.82 -10.07
C GLU A 58 1.64 10.33 -9.72
N ALA A 59 2.37 10.02 -8.65
CA ALA A 59 2.50 8.66 -8.13
C ALA A 59 1.13 8.07 -7.79
N LEU A 60 0.28 8.84 -7.11
CA LEU A 60 -1.09 8.41 -6.82
C LEU A 60 -1.89 8.08 -8.07
N LYS A 61 -1.91 8.94 -9.10
CA LYS A 61 -2.63 8.65 -10.35
C LYS A 61 -2.15 7.36 -11.01
N ILE A 62 -0.84 7.13 -11.02
CA ILE A 62 -0.24 5.91 -11.57
C ILE A 62 -0.68 4.68 -10.77
N SER A 63 -0.62 4.77 -9.44
CA SER A 63 -1.01 3.69 -8.53
C SER A 63 -2.52 3.40 -8.61
N GLU A 64 -3.38 4.41 -8.71
CA GLU A 64 -4.83 4.29 -8.87
C GLU A 64 -5.18 3.54 -10.15
N ALA A 65 -4.52 3.90 -11.26
CA ALA A 65 -4.70 3.21 -12.53
C ALA A 65 -4.24 1.74 -12.46
N ARG A 66 -3.12 1.47 -11.79
CA ARG A 66 -2.59 0.11 -11.61
C ARG A 66 -3.49 -0.74 -10.71
N LEU A 67 -4.02 -0.16 -9.64
CA LEU A 67 -4.74 -0.84 -8.58
C LEU A 67 -6.26 -0.79 -8.76
N GLN A 68 -6.75 -0.38 -9.93
CA GLN A 68 -8.19 -0.27 -10.26
C GLN A 68 -8.97 -1.55 -9.90
N ALA A 69 -8.39 -2.73 -10.12
CA ALA A 69 -8.98 -4.02 -9.81
C ALA A 69 -9.25 -4.23 -8.31
N TYR A 70 -8.53 -3.52 -7.44
CA TYR A 70 -8.64 -3.57 -5.98
C TYR A 70 -9.35 -2.33 -5.41
N SER A 71 -10.06 -1.55 -6.22
CA SER A 71 -10.70 -0.29 -5.81
C SER A 71 -11.62 -0.40 -4.59
N SER A 72 -12.21 -1.57 -4.32
CA SER A 72 -13.01 -1.82 -3.10
C SER A 72 -12.19 -2.09 -1.84
N SER A 73 -10.89 -2.34 -1.99
CA SER A 73 -9.93 -2.72 -0.95
C SER A 73 -8.85 -1.65 -0.72
N THR A 74 -8.86 -0.56 -1.48
CA THR A 74 -7.82 0.47 -1.41
C THR A 74 -8.36 1.83 -0.99
N LEU A 75 -7.58 2.55 -0.19
CA LEU A 75 -7.77 3.97 0.11
C LEU A 75 -6.47 4.71 -0.21
N PHE A 76 -6.51 5.71 -1.07
CA PHE A 76 -5.33 6.50 -1.46
C PHE A 76 -5.41 7.93 -0.98
N ILE A 77 -4.36 8.39 -0.30
CA ILE A 77 -4.29 9.72 0.32
C ILE A 77 -3.06 10.45 -0.21
N ASN A 78 -3.27 11.65 -0.78
CA ASN A 78 -2.19 12.55 -1.13
C ASN A 78 -1.73 13.31 0.11
N GLU A 79 -0.72 12.80 0.79
CA GLU A 79 -0.12 13.49 1.92
C GLU A 79 1.31 13.03 2.21
N ASN A 80 2.00 13.76 3.07
CA ASN A 80 3.26 13.31 3.65
C ASN A 80 3.02 12.24 4.73
N PHE A 81 3.74 11.13 4.66
CA PHE A 81 3.67 10.06 5.66
C PHE A 81 4.06 10.52 7.08
N ALA A 82 4.73 11.65 7.24
CA ALA A 82 4.97 12.25 8.56
C ALA A 82 3.67 12.51 9.34
N ASN A 83 2.54 12.65 8.64
CA ASN A 83 1.21 12.82 9.22
C ASN A 83 0.44 11.50 9.38
N LEU A 84 1.11 10.34 9.28
CA LEU A 84 0.49 9.00 9.34
C LEU A 84 -0.52 8.85 10.47
N GLN A 85 -0.18 9.25 11.70
CA GLN A 85 -1.09 9.12 12.84
C GLN A 85 -2.40 9.91 12.63
N ALA A 86 -2.31 11.14 12.13
CA ALA A 86 -3.47 11.97 11.84
C ALA A 86 -4.30 11.39 10.69
N ILE A 87 -3.64 10.81 9.68
CA ILE A 87 -4.29 10.13 8.55
C ILE A 87 -5.07 8.91 9.07
N CYS A 88 -4.44 8.02 9.85
CA CYS A 88 -5.10 6.84 10.42
C CYS A 88 -6.36 7.22 11.22
N ILE A 89 -6.27 8.25 12.08
CA ILE A 89 -7.42 8.74 12.85
C ILE A 89 -8.51 9.31 11.94
N LYS A 90 -8.13 10.15 10.97
CA LYS A 90 -9.07 10.82 10.06
C LYS A 90 -9.88 9.82 9.21
N TYR A 91 -9.25 8.73 8.79
CA TYR A 91 -9.85 7.74 7.90
C TYR A 91 -10.26 6.43 8.60
N ASP A 92 -10.20 6.39 9.94
CA ASP A 92 -10.49 5.20 10.75
C ASP A 92 -9.75 3.93 10.23
N PHE A 93 -8.49 4.13 9.85
CA PHE A 93 -7.65 3.11 9.27
C PHE A 93 -6.51 2.75 10.21
N PHE A 94 -6.70 1.65 10.95
CA PHE A 94 -5.72 1.12 11.87
C PHE A 94 -5.33 -0.29 11.43
N PRO A 95 -4.02 -0.56 11.28
CA PRO A 95 -3.54 -1.92 11.07
C PRO A 95 -3.92 -2.79 12.26
N ASP A 96 -4.18 -4.06 12.01
CA ASP A 96 -4.59 -5.03 13.02
C ASP A 96 -3.52 -5.22 14.12
N HIS A 97 -3.97 -5.57 15.33
CA HIS A 97 -3.19 -5.56 16.58
C HIS A 97 -2.03 -6.57 16.67
N SER A 98 -1.61 -7.20 15.56
CA SER A 98 -0.46 -8.10 15.48
C SER A 98 0.81 -7.40 14.97
N GLY A 99 1.17 -6.29 15.62
CA GLY A 99 2.57 -5.83 15.73
C GLY A 99 3.31 -5.27 14.52
N TYR A 100 2.91 -5.47 13.26
CA TYR A 100 3.79 -5.13 12.11
C TYR A 100 3.10 -4.74 10.78
N SER A 101 1.88 -4.20 10.76
CA SER A 101 1.15 -3.98 9.48
C SER A 101 1.39 -2.63 8.78
N ILE A 102 2.56 -1.99 8.98
CA ILE A 102 2.97 -0.76 8.29
C ILE A 102 4.15 -1.06 7.36
N ALA A 103 3.93 -0.94 6.05
CA ALA A 103 4.95 -1.00 5.01
C ALA A 103 5.45 0.42 4.71
N ALA A 104 6.74 0.66 4.94
CA ALA A 104 7.45 1.80 4.36
C ALA A 104 8.34 1.25 3.26
N THR A 105 7.81 1.15 2.04
CA THR A 105 8.52 0.56 0.90
C THR A 105 9.03 1.64 -0.02
N THR A 106 10.33 1.92 0.00
CA THR A 106 10.96 2.75 -1.05
C THR A 106 10.88 2.01 -2.38
N THR A 107 10.13 2.60 -3.32
CA THR A 107 10.13 2.20 -4.74
C THR A 107 11.49 2.49 -5.35
#